data_AF-A0A4R3MCE9-F1
#
_entry.id   AF-A0A4R3MCE9-F1
#
_cell.length_a   1.000
_cell.length_b   1.000
_cell.length_c   1.000
_cell.angle_alpha   90.00
_cell.angle_beta   90.00
_cell.angle_gamma   90.00
#
_symmetry.space_group_name_H-M   'P 1'
#
loop_
_entity.id
_entity.type
_entity.pdbx_description
1 polymer ?
#
loop_
_entity_poly.entity_id
_entity_poly.type
_entity_poly.pdbx_seq_one_letter_code
_entity_poly.pdbx_strand_id
1 'polypeptide(L)'
;MFTTHELNRINSHNHPLLTSAHQGWSLVSLHLNCPYFLVSYQATNLQGVSKRTDLVWTLSDLMELCDYIKQDTHGKIFQIAMLKDGGLKAELGWQLSNLREIWTANDPGQQHCFVTYFTEDGTTYLDKAIDVGKEPLEPWAQVFKADPV
;
A
#
# COMPACT_ATOMS: atom_id res chain seq x y z
N MET A 1 5.54 1.69 -6.78
CA MET A 1 6.80 1.15 -6.22
C MET A 1 7.69 0.69 -7.37
N PHE A 2 9.00 0.95 -7.31
CA PHE A 2 9.97 0.30 -8.20
C PHE A 2 10.23 -1.10 -7.62
N THR A 3 9.74 -2.17 -8.25
CA THR A 3 10.14 -3.53 -7.89
C THR A 3 11.40 -3.89 -8.67
N THR A 4 12.48 -4.18 -7.95
CA THR A 4 13.73 -4.63 -8.55
C THR A 4 13.67 -6.14 -8.74
N HIS A 5 13.66 -6.58 -9.99
CA HIS A 5 14.03 -7.94 -10.31
C HIS A 5 15.53 -7.96 -10.58
N GLU A 6 16.32 -8.54 -9.68
CA GLU A 6 17.66 -8.99 -10.05
C GLU A 6 17.50 -10.15 -11.03
N LEU A 7 17.36 -9.82 -12.32
CA LEU A 7 17.52 -10.77 -13.41
C LEU A 7 19.01 -11.13 -13.50
N ASN A 8 19.41 -12.05 -12.62
CA ASN A 8 20.68 -12.74 -12.74
C ASN A 8 20.64 -13.62 -13.99
N ARG A 9 21.71 -13.51 -14.79
CA ARG A 9 22.06 -14.26 -16.00
C ARG A 9 21.46 -13.77 -17.32
N ILE A 10 22.05 -12.70 -17.83
CA ILE A 10 22.49 -12.73 -19.23
C ILE A 10 23.88 -13.37 -19.22
N ASN A 11 24.00 -14.56 -19.81
CA ASN A 11 25.28 -15.21 -20.06
C ASN A 11 26.11 -14.31 -20.98
N SER A 12 27.05 -13.57 -20.40
CA SER A 12 28.07 -12.85 -21.13
C SER A 12 29.11 -13.85 -21.64
N HIS A 13 29.01 -14.22 -22.92
CA HIS A 13 30.20 -14.57 -23.67
C HIS A 13 30.59 -13.36 -24.51
N ASN A 14 31.72 -12.78 -24.08
CA ASN A 14 32.56 -11.82 -24.79
C ASN A 14 32.07 -10.37 -24.81
N HIS A 15 32.41 -9.61 -23.76
CA HIS A 15 33.05 -8.30 -23.96
C HIS A 15 33.87 -7.93 -22.71
N PRO A 16 35.17 -7.62 -22.85
CA PRO A 16 36.00 -7.18 -21.75
C PRO A 16 35.92 -5.66 -21.58
N LEU A 17 36.09 -5.22 -20.33
CA LEU A 17 36.37 -3.83 -19.89
C LEU A 17 35.18 -2.87 -19.77
N LEU A 18 34.49 -2.92 -18.63
CA LEU A 18 33.95 -1.73 -17.97
C LEU A 18 34.22 -1.79 -16.47
N THR A 19 35.21 -1.01 -16.06
CA THR A 19 35.62 -0.74 -14.68
C THR A 19 34.71 0.32 -14.06
N SER A 20 33.61 -0.14 -13.48
CA SER A 20 32.82 0.49 -12.40
C SER A 20 31.60 -0.41 -12.24
N ALA A 21 31.34 -0.90 -11.02
CA ALA A 21 30.13 -1.64 -10.74
C ALA A 21 28.93 -0.69 -10.83
N HIS A 22 28.50 -0.37 -12.04
CA HIS A 22 27.23 0.28 -12.29
C HIS A 22 26.15 -0.74 -11.97
N GLN A 23 25.63 -0.69 -10.74
CA GLN A 23 24.31 -1.24 -10.43
C GLN A 23 23.28 -0.46 -11.26
N GLY A 24 23.13 -0.86 -12.50
CA GLY A 24 22.09 -0.40 -13.40
C GLY A 24 20.80 -1.13 -13.05
N TRP A 25 19.72 -0.36 -12.92
CA TRP A 25 18.39 -0.91 -12.79
C TRP A 25 18.00 -1.49 -14.16
N SER A 26 17.84 -2.80 -14.25
CA SER A 26 17.54 -3.46 -15.54
C SER A 26 16.05 -3.46 -15.87
N LEU A 27 15.18 -3.34 -14.87
CA LEU A 27 13.73 -3.31 -15.05
C LEU A 27 13.04 -2.55 -13.91
N VAL A 28 12.09 -1.71 -14.29
CA VAL A 28 11.18 -1.00 -13.39
C VAL A 28 9.76 -1.29 -13.85
N SER A 29 8.99 -1.98 -13.02
CA SER A 29 7.56 -2.18 -13.24
C SER A 29 6.77 -1.11 -12.48
N LEU A 30 5.93 -0.35 -13.19
CA LEU A 30 5.05 0.66 -12.61
C LEU A 30 3.61 0.20 -12.73
N HIS A 31 2.96 -0.03 -11.58
CA HIS A 31 1.54 -0.33 -11.52
C HIS A 31 0.79 0.98 -11.30
N LEU A 32 0.20 1.51 -12.36
CA LEU A 32 -0.67 2.68 -12.31
C LEU A 32 -2.10 2.25 -11.93
N ASN A 33 -2.85 3.15 -11.29
CA ASN A 33 -4.22 2.90 -10.81
C ASN A 33 -4.33 1.88 -9.67
N CYS A 34 -3.30 1.74 -8.84
CA CYS A 34 -3.37 0.99 -7.58
C CYS A 34 -3.12 1.97 -6.42
N PRO A 35 -3.94 1.94 -5.36
CA PRO A 35 -3.62 2.71 -4.16
C PRO A 35 -2.40 2.08 -3.48
N TYR A 36 -1.42 2.93 -3.19
CA TYR A 36 -0.31 2.57 -2.30
C TYR A 36 -0.55 3.21 -0.94
N PHE A 37 -0.19 2.52 0.13
CA PHE A 37 -0.40 3.02 1.48
C PHE A 37 0.93 3.20 2.19
N LEU A 38 1.17 4.41 2.68
CA LEU A 38 2.27 4.72 3.56
C LEU A 38 1.75 4.62 5.00
N VAL A 39 2.26 3.64 5.75
CA VAL A 39 1.82 3.33 7.12
C VAL A 39 2.92 3.72 8.08
N SER A 40 2.68 4.74 8.89
CA SER A 40 3.59 5.13 9.97
C SER A 40 3.09 4.58 11.29
N TYR A 41 3.94 3.82 11.98
CA TYR A 41 3.59 3.09 13.19
C TYR A 41 4.78 2.95 14.13
N GLN A 42 4.51 2.44 15.32
CA GLN A 42 5.48 2.03 16.32
C GLN A 42 5.38 0.53 16.54
N ALA A 43 6.52 -0.13 16.60
CA ALA A 43 6.62 -1.56 16.89
C ALA A 43 7.87 -1.87 17.74
N THR A 44 7.78 -2.97 18.47
CA THR A 44 8.84 -3.52 19.31
C THR A 44 9.80 -4.32 18.44
N ASN A 45 11.10 -4.06 18.59
CA ASN A 45 12.17 -4.83 17.98
C ASN A 45 13.15 -5.29 19.06
N LEU A 46 14.22 -5.99 18.66
CA LEU A 46 15.26 -6.51 19.58
C LEU A 46 15.97 -5.42 20.41
N GLN A 47 15.92 -4.17 19.96
CA GLN A 47 16.53 -2.99 20.60
C GLN A 47 15.51 -2.13 21.36
N GLY A 48 14.25 -2.56 21.43
CA GLY A 48 13.16 -1.85 22.08
C GLY A 48 12.14 -1.28 21.10
N VAL A 49 11.47 -0.21 21.52
CA VAL A 49 10.35 0.37 20.78
C VAL A 49 10.86 1.37 19.75
N SER A 50 10.48 1.19 18.48
CA SER A 50 10.94 2.04 17.38
C SER A 50 9.80 2.51 16.48
N LYS A 51 9.93 3.72 15.91
CA LYS A 51 9.02 4.23 14.88
C LYS A 51 9.46 3.74 13.51
N ARG A 52 8.49 3.35 12.70
CA ARG A 52 8.68 2.83 11.33
C ARG A 52 7.67 3.43 10.39
N THR A 53 8.04 3.48 9.13
CA THR A 53 7.15 3.86 8.04
C THR A 53 7.37 2.88 6.90
N ASP A 54 6.33 2.10 6.61
CA ASP A 54 6.37 1.10 5.54
C ASP A 54 5.42 1.50 4.40
N LEU A 55 5.82 1.19 3.18
CA LEU A 55 4.99 1.32 2.00
C LEU A 55 4.41 -0.07 1.68
N VAL A 56 3.10 -0.22 1.81
CA VAL A 56 2.40 -1.46 1.47
C VAL A 56 1.60 -1.31 0.19
N TRP A 57 1.44 -2.42 -0.50
CA TRP A 57 0.75 -2.52 -1.77
C TRP A 57 -0.51 -3.35 -1.56
N THR A 58 -1.66 -2.89 -2.04
CA THR A 58 -2.97 -3.54 -1.87
C THR A 58 -3.57 -3.35 -0.48
N LEU A 59 -4.89 -3.51 -0.43
CA LEU A 59 -5.63 -3.47 0.84
C LEU A 59 -5.31 -4.69 1.72
N SER A 60 -5.03 -5.86 1.13
CA SER A 60 -4.73 -7.08 1.89
C SER A 60 -3.46 -6.90 2.73
N ASP A 61 -2.37 -6.47 2.11
CA ASP A 61 -1.10 -6.24 2.81
C ASP A 61 -1.25 -5.16 3.88
N LEU A 62 -2.07 -4.12 3.62
CA LEU A 62 -2.38 -3.11 4.61
C LEU A 62 -3.09 -3.72 5.84
N MET A 63 -4.08 -4.58 5.61
CA MET A 63 -4.83 -5.24 6.67
C MET A 63 -3.94 -6.19 7.47
N GLU A 64 -3.12 -7.00 6.79
CA GLU A 64 -2.15 -7.89 7.42
C GLU A 64 -1.15 -7.12 8.28
N LEU A 65 -0.61 -6.00 7.78
CA LEU A 65 0.27 -5.13 8.56
C LEU A 65 -0.46 -4.53 9.76
N CYS A 66 -1.70 -4.06 9.58
CA CYS A 66 -2.48 -3.50 10.68
C CYS A 66 -2.73 -4.53 11.78
N ASP A 67 -3.08 -5.76 11.41
CA ASP A 67 -3.34 -6.83 12.37
C ASP A 67 -2.07 -7.31 13.05
N TYR A 68 -0.95 -7.37 12.33
CA TYR A 68 0.37 -7.60 12.91
C TYR A 68 0.72 -6.54 13.97
N ILE A 69 0.52 -5.25 13.68
CA ILE A 69 0.80 -4.17 14.62
C ILE A 69 -0.12 -4.24 15.85
N LYS A 70 -1.41 -4.56 15.66
CA LYS A 70 -2.37 -4.70 16.78
C LYS A 70 -2.01 -5.85 17.73
N GLN A 71 -1.30 -6.86 17.25
CA GLN A 71 -0.84 -7.99 18.08
C GLN A 71 0.39 -7.62 18.95
N ASP A 72 1.13 -6.57 18.60
CA ASP A 72 2.24 -6.06 19.41
C ASP A 72 1.70 -5.21 20.59
N THR A 73 2.13 -5.52 21.81
CA THR A 73 1.71 -4.79 23.03
C THR A 73 2.07 -3.30 23.01
N HIS A 74 3.13 -2.93 22.29
CA HIS A 74 3.53 -1.52 22.08
C HIS A 74 3.22 -1.03 20.66
N GLY A 75 2.50 -1.84 19.89
CA GLY A 75 2.07 -1.55 18.53
C GLY A 75 1.10 -0.39 18.49
N LYS A 76 1.45 0.66 17.75
CA LYS A 76 0.54 1.79 17.51
C LYS A 76 0.68 2.32 16.10
N ILE A 77 -0.42 2.35 15.36
CA ILE A 77 -0.49 3.03 14.07
C ILE A 77 -0.73 4.52 14.33
N PHE A 78 0.10 5.38 13.76
CA PHE A 78 -0.03 6.82 13.88
C PHE A 78 -0.77 7.43 12.70
N GLN A 79 -0.53 6.88 11.51
CA GLN A 79 -0.97 7.48 10.27
C GLN A 79 -0.98 6.42 9.18
N ILE A 80 -2.05 6.42 8.40
CA ILE A 80 -2.11 5.74 7.10
C ILE A 80 -2.36 6.82 6.08
N ALA A 81 -1.50 6.93 5.07
CA ALA A 81 -1.68 7.87 3.98
C ALA A 81 -1.72 7.13 2.65
N MET A 82 -2.67 7.49 1.79
CA MET A 82 -2.80 6.93 0.46
C MET A 82 -2.00 7.77 -0.52
N LEU A 83 -1.11 7.12 -1.27
CA LEU A 83 -0.40 7.70 -2.39
C LEU A 83 -1.20 7.44 -3.66
N LYS A 84 -1.60 8.50 -4.34
CA LYS A 84 -2.39 8.48 -5.58
C LYS A 84 -1.77 9.38 -6.64
N ASP A 85 -2.04 9.10 -7.91
CA ASP A 85 -1.79 10.11 -8.94
C ASP A 85 -2.83 11.23 -8.81
N GLY A 86 -2.45 12.48 -9.10
CA GLY A 86 -3.31 13.66 -9.00
C GLY A 86 -4.56 13.65 -9.91
N GLY A 87 -4.81 12.55 -10.64
CA GLY A 87 -5.92 12.40 -11.57
C GLY A 87 -5.92 13.46 -12.69
N LEU A 88 -7.06 13.56 -13.38
CA LEU A 88 -7.29 14.49 -14.50
C LEU A 88 -7.37 15.97 -14.10
N LYS A 89 -7.44 16.29 -12.79
CA LYS A 89 -7.54 17.66 -12.30
C LYS A 89 -6.15 18.25 -12.03
N ALA A 90 -5.45 18.62 -13.11
CA ALA A 90 -4.41 19.66 -13.24
C ALA A 90 -3.21 19.75 -12.26
N GLU A 91 -3.18 19.06 -11.12
CA GLU A 91 -1.99 18.96 -10.27
C GLU A 91 -1.15 17.78 -10.75
N LEU A 92 -0.15 18.11 -11.56
CA LEU A 92 0.82 17.14 -12.06
C LEU A 92 1.66 16.61 -10.88
N GLY A 93 1.36 15.40 -10.40
CA GLY A 93 2.20 14.75 -9.40
C GLY A 93 1.49 13.63 -8.63
N TRP A 94 2.29 12.84 -7.94
CA TRP A 94 1.79 11.95 -6.90
C TRP A 94 1.40 12.78 -5.68
N GLN A 95 0.21 12.55 -5.17
CA GLN A 95 -0.29 13.17 -3.95
C GLN A 95 -0.37 12.15 -2.84
N LEU A 96 -0.02 12.58 -1.63
CA LEU A 96 -0.22 11.81 -0.41
C LEU A 96 -1.43 12.39 0.32
N SER A 97 -2.41 11.55 0.64
CA SER A 97 -3.61 11.97 1.37
C SER A 97 -3.79 11.09 2.60
N ASN A 98 -3.84 11.71 3.78
CA ASN A 98 -4.07 11.01 5.04
C ASN A 98 -5.46 10.38 5.05
N LEU A 99 -5.54 9.10 5.39
CA LEU A 99 -6.77 8.35 5.51
C LEU A 99 -7.32 8.49 6.92
N ARG A 100 -8.59 8.88 7.00
CA ARG A 100 -9.38 8.85 8.22
C ARG A 100 -10.05 7.49 8.41
N GLU A 101 -10.61 6.93 7.34
CA GLU A 101 -11.35 5.68 7.38
C GLU A 101 -11.19 4.88 6.09
N ILE A 102 -11.29 3.56 6.22
CA ILE A 102 -11.37 2.63 5.10
C ILE A 102 -12.56 1.72 5.33
N TRP A 103 -13.41 1.61 4.31
CA TRP A 103 -14.61 0.79 4.32
C TRP A 103 -14.58 -0.17 3.15
N THR A 104 -15.03 -1.38 3.38
CA THR A 104 -15.24 -2.38 2.34
C THR A 104 -16.72 -2.74 2.26
N ALA A 105 -17.20 -3.01 1.06
CA ALA A 105 -18.55 -3.46 0.79
C ALA A 105 -18.53 -4.57 -0.25
N ASN A 106 -19.24 -5.65 0.00
CA ASN A 106 -19.41 -6.71 -0.99
C ASN A 106 -20.78 -6.56 -1.65
N ASP A 107 -20.84 -6.66 -2.97
CA ASP A 107 -22.12 -6.77 -3.67
C ASP A 107 -22.58 -8.24 -3.59
N PRO A 108 -23.67 -8.58 -2.88
CA PRO A 108 -24.12 -9.96 -2.75
C PRO A 108 -24.53 -10.61 -4.09
N GLY A 109 -24.72 -9.82 -5.15
CA GLY A 109 -24.99 -10.29 -6.50
C GLY A 109 -23.73 -10.47 -7.39
N GLN A 110 -22.56 -10.01 -6.95
CA GLN A 110 -21.32 -10.02 -7.73
C GLN A 110 -20.14 -10.53 -6.88
N GLN A 111 -19.14 -11.18 -7.47
CA GLN A 111 -17.92 -11.60 -6.74
C GLN A 111 -16.94 -10.42 -6.56
N HIS A 112 -17.48 -9.23 -6.30
CA HIS A 112 -16.74 -7.98 -6.28
C HIS A 112 -16.87 -7.29 -4.91
N CYS A 113 -15.74 -6.84 -4.39
CA CYS A 113 -15.65 -5.96 -3.24
C CYS A 113 -15.31 -4.54 -3.68
N PHE A 114 -16.08 -3.59 -3.18
CA PHE A 114 -15.85 -2.18 -3.31
C PHE A 114 -15.10 -1.69 -2.08
N VAL A 115 -14.05 -0.89 -2.31
CA VAL A 115 -13.31 -0.25 -1.22
C VAL A 115 -13.54 1.25 -1.30
N THR A 116 -13.90 1.86 -0.18
CA THR A 116 -14.04 3.31 -0.07
C THR A 116 -13.03 3.85 0.93
N TYR A 117 -12.23 4.81 0.49
CA TYR A 117 -11.26 5.52 1.31
C TYR A 117 -11.77 6.92 1.63
N PHE A 118 -11.77 7.28 2.91
CA PHE A 118 -12.13 8.62 3.36
C PHE A 118 -10.88 9.32 3.88
N THR A 119 -10.56 10.49 3.33
CA THR A 119 -9.40 11.28 3.75
C THR A 119 -9.74 12.31 4.82
N GLU A 120 -8.72 12.78 5.54
CA GLU A 120 -8.86 13.82 6.58
C GLU A 120 -9.42 15.13 6.04
N ASP A 121 -9.13 15.46 4.77
CA ASP A 121 -9.65 16.65 4.07
C ASP A 121 -11.13 16.51 3.64
N GLY A 122 -11.77 15.38 3.95
CA GLY A 122 -13.16 15.10 3.62
C GLY A 122 -13.38 14.55 2.21
N THR A 123 -12.32 14.29 1.44
CA THR A 123 -12.45 13.66 0.13
C THR A 123 -12.76 12.16 0.27
N THR A 124 -13.60 11.66 -0.63
CA THR A 124 -13.95 10.24 -0.70
C THR A 124 -13.45 9.66 -2.01
N TYR A 125 -12.77 8.51 -1.93
CA TYR A 125 -12.28 7.78 -3.09
C TYR A 125 -12.91 6.39 -3.11
N LEU A 126 -13.44 6.02 -4.26
CA LEU A 126 -13.94 4.67 -4.52
C LEU A 126 -12.90 3.92 -5.35
N ASP A 127 -12.42 2.80 -4.84
CA ASP A 127 -11.52 1.91 -5.57
C ASP A 127 -12.26 1.11 -6.64
N LYS A 128 -11.51 0.52 -7.57
CA LYS A 128 -12.07 -0.47 -8.50
C LYS A 128 -12.54 -1.70 -7.72
N ALA A 129 -13.57 -2.35 -8.24
CA ALA A 129 -14.01 -3.65 -7.75
C ALA A 129 -12.83 -4.63 -7.66
N ILE A 130 -12.57 -5.15 -6.47
CA ILE A 130 -11.56 -6.19 -6.19
C ILE A 130 -12.29 -7.52 -6.22
N ASP A 131 -11.77 -8.51 -6.96
CA ASP A 131 -12.26 -9.88 -6.87
C ASP A 131 -11.89 -10.45 -5.50
N VAL A 132 -12.90 -10.62 -4.66
CA VAL A 132 -12.73 -11.30 -3.37
C VAL A 132 -13.30 -12.69 -3.58
N GLY A 133 -12.51 -13.71 -3.25
CA GLY A 133 -12.88 -15.11 -3.45
C GLY A 133 -14.23 -15.49 -2.81
N LYS A 134 -14.64 -16.74 -2.99
CA LYS A 134 -16.00 -17.27 -2.70
C LYS A 134 -16.48 -17.22 -1.24
N GLU A 135 -15.84 -16.51 -0.33
CA GLU A 135 -16.29 -16.45 1.05
C GLU A 135 -17.41 -15.40 1.20
N PRO A 136 -18.53 -15.75 1.86
CA PRO A 136 -19.61 -14.81 2.13
C PRO A 136 -19.15 -13.82 3.20
N LEU A 137 -19.10 -12.54 2.85
CA LEU A 137 -18.66 -11.46 3.72
C LEU A 137 -19.78 -10.43 3.91
N GLU A 138 -19.76 -9.75 5.05
CA GLU A 138 -20.79 -8.77 5.45
C GLU A 138 -20.94 -7.61 4.43
N PRO A 139 -22.13 -6.97 4.36
CA PRO A 139 -22.44 -5.97 3.34
C PRO A 139 -21.61 -4.69 3.44
N TRP A 140 -21.21 -4.27 4.64
CA TRP A 140 -20.28 -3.16 4.89
C TRP A 140 -19.43 -3.44 6.13
N ALA A 141 -18.11 -3.36 6.01
CA ALA A 141 -17.20 -3.49 7.13
C ALA A 141 -16.24 -2.29 7.19
N GLN A 142 -16.14 -1.67 8.37
CA GLN A 142 -15.09 -0.70 8.64
C GLN A 142 -13.81 -1.47 8.96
N VAL A 143 -12.80 -1.30 8.11
CA VAL A 143 -11.53 -2.03 8.25
C VAL A 143 -10.44 -1.20 8.92
N PHE A 144 -10.56 0.13 8.83
CA PHE A 144 -9.69 1.08 9.52
C PHE A 144 -10.44 2.34 9.92
N LYS A 145 -10.10 2.88 11.09
CA LYS A 145 -10.51 4.19 11.58
C LYS A 145 -9.34 4.81 12.35
N ALA A 146 -8.94 6.02 11.97
CA ALA A 146 -7.95 6.79 12.70
C ALA A 146 -8.50 7.20 14.08
N ASP A 147 -7.63 7.22 15.10
CA ASP A 147 -7.98 7.76 16.41
C ASP A 147 -8.29 9.26 16.27
N PRO A 148 -9.33 9.78 16.96
CA PRO A 148 -9.57 11.22 17.01
C PRO A 148 -8.39 11.92 17.69
N VAL A 149 -7.91 13.01 17.08
CA VAL A 149 -6.89 13.93 17.63
C VAL A 149 -7.45 14.70 18.81
#